data_AF-A0A8M8VDG0-F1
#
_entry.id   AF-A0A8M8VDG0-F1
#
_cell.length_a   1.000
_cell.length_b   1.000
_cell.length_c   1.000
_cell.angle_alpha   90.00
_cell.angle_beta   90.00
_cell.angle_gamma   90.00
#
_symmetry.space_group_name_H-M   'P 1'
#
loop_
_entity.id
_entity.type
_entity.pdbx_description
1 polymer ?
#
loop_
_entity_poly.entity_id
_entity_poly.type
_entity_poly.pdbx_seq_one_letter_code
_entity_poly.pdbx_strand_id
1 'polypeptide(L)' 'MAKAKHQKPKPSKEPKQPHIKRRGKQADTSDFRAQLDVLGLKIIEVTADGNCFFRALADQLEGNEDEHEKYRNMVVRWLF' A
#
# COMPACT_ATOMS: atom_id res chain seq x y z
N MET A 1 -52.85 21.70 17.25
CA MET A 1 -51.55 22.16 16.70
C MET A 1 -50.57 20.98 16.75
N ALA A 2 -49.73 20.83 15.73
CA ALA A 2 -49.24 19.57 15.16
C ALA A 2 -48.18 18.77 15.94
N LYS A 3 -48.07 17.48 15.55
CA LYS A 3 -47.28 16.35 16.10
C LYS A 3 -45.76 16.59 16.20
N ALA A 4 -45.16 15.92 17.19
CA ALA A 4 -43.73 15.76 17.43
C ALA A 4 -42.97 15.20 16.21
N LYS A 5 -41.87 15.85 15.83
CA LYS A 5 -40.95 15.38 14.77
C LYS A 5 -39.87 14.48 15.37
N HIS A 6 -39.98 13.18 15.05
CA HIS A 6 -38.92 12.19 15.14
C HIS A 6 -37.70 12.62 14.31
N GLN A 7 -36.51 12.67 14.92
CA GLN A 7 -35.24 12.72 14.19
C GLN A 7 -34.64 11.31 14.18
N LYS A 8 -34.38 10.83 12.96
CA LYS A 8 -33.91 9.47 12.64
C LYS A 8 -32.48 9.24 13.18
N PRO A 9 -32.13 8.02 13.62
CA PRO A 9 -30.78 7.70 14.09
C PRO A 9 -29.76 7.70 12.93
N LYS A 10 -28.53 8.11 13.26
CA LYS A 10 -27.35 8.12 12.38
C LYS A 10 -27.03 6.71 11.86
N PRO A 11 -26.61 6.53 10.59
CA PRO A 11 -26.22 5.22 10.10
C PRO A 11 -24.95 4.75 10.81
N SER A 12 -25.01 3.55 11.37
CA SER A 12 -23.89 2.86 11.99
C SER A 12 -22.78 2.63 10.96
N LYS A 13 -21.54 3.02 11.29
CA LYS A 13 -20.36 2.66 10.51
C LYS A 13 -20.19 1.15 10.59
N GLU A 14 -20.45 0.46 9.49
CA GLU A 14 -20.18 -0.97 9.36
C GLU A 14 -18.69 -1.24 9.62
N PRO A 15 -18.33 -2.32 10.33
CA PRO A 15 -16.94 -2.72 10.47
C PRO A 15 -16.42 -3.10 9.08
N LYS A 16 -15.43 -2.36 8.58
CA LYS A 16 -14.73 -2.70 7.33
C LYS A 16 -14.23 -4.14 7.45
N GLN A 17 -14.81 -5.03 6.66
CA GLN A 17 -14.39 -6.43 6.61
C GLN A 17 -12.88 -6.48 6.33
N PRO A 18 -12.10 -7.32 7.04
CA PRO A 18 -10.69 -7.47 6.74
C PRO A 18 -10.60 -8.04 5.32
N HIS A 19 -10.11 -7.23 4.38
CA HIS A 19 -9.75 -7.71 3.05
C HIS A 19 -8.71 -8.82 3.25
N ILE A 20 -9.16 -10.08 3.16
CA ILE A 20 -8.28 -11.24 3.14
C ILE A 20 -7.44 -11.09 1.86
N LYS A 21 -6.23 -10.54 2.01
CA LYS A 21 -5.25 -10.44 0.94
C LYS A 21 -4.97 -11.87 0.47
N ARG A 22 -5.50 -12.24 -0.69
CA ARG A 22 -5.14 -13.51 -1.34
C ARG A 22 -3.64 -13.43 -1.62
N ARG A 23 -2.86 -14.24 -0.89
CA ARG A 23 -1.43 -14.37 -1.12
C ARG A 23 -1.28 -14.99 -2.52
N GLY A 24 -0.96 -14.15 -3.51
CA GLY A 24 -0.73 -14.59 -4.88
C GLY A 24 0.36 -15.65 -4.88
N LYS A 25 0.28 -16.58 -5.85
CA LYS A 25 1.32 -17.60 -6.06
C LYS A 25 2.66 -16.89 -6.17
N GLN A 26 3.62 -17.23 -5.29
CA GLN A 26 4.97 -16.69 -5.38
C GLN A 26 5.56 -17.13 -6.71
N ALA A 27 5.91 -16.15 -7.56
CA ALA A 27 6.61 -16.42 -8.80
C ALA A 27 8.02 -16.89 -8.45
N ASP A 28 8.53 -17.88 -9.20
CA ASP A 28 9.94 -18.22 -9.12
C ASP A 28 10.75 -17.03 -9.65
N THR A 29 11.65 -16.51 -8.81
CA THR A 29 12.50 -15.35 -9.10
C THR A 29 13.98 -15.72 -9.04
N SER A 30 14.32 -17.01 -9.02
CA SER A 30 15.69 -17.52 -8.93
C SER A 30 16.61 -16.96 -10.02
N ASP A 31 16.20 -17.03 -11.29
CA ASP A 31 16.96 -16.49 -12.41
C ASP A 31 17.20 -14.97 -12.29
N PHE A 32 16.20 -14.24 -11.81
CA PHE A 32 16.31 -12.80 -11.62
C PHE A 32 17.26 -12.44 -10.47
N ARG A 33 17.22 -13.21 -9.37
CA ARG A 33 18.18 -13.06 -8.27
C ARG A 33 19.61 -13.33 -8.74
N ALA A 34 19.82 -14.40 -9.51
CA ALA A 34 21.15 -14.71 -10.05
C ALA A 34 21.69 -13.57 -10.95
N GLN A 35 20.83 -12.94 -11.76
CA GLN A 35 21.23 -11.78 -12.58
C GLN A 35 21.60 -10.56 -11.72
N LEU A 36 20.89 -10.32 -10.63
CA LEU A 36 21.19 -9.22 -9.69
C LEU A 36 22.47 -9.47 -8.89
N ASP A 37 22.71 -10.71 -8.46
CA ASP A 37 23.89 -11.08 -7.68
C ASP A 37 25.18 -10.83 -8.46
N VAL A 38 25.19 -11.06 -9.78
CA VAL A 38 26.32 -10.72 -10.67
C VAL A 38 26.64 -9.23 -10.66
N LEU A 39 25.63 -8.38 -10.41
CA LEU A 39 25.79 -6.93 -10.30
C LEU A 39 26.06 -6.46 -8.85
N GLY A 40 26.12 -7.39 -7.89
CA GLY A 40 26.20 -7.06 -6.46
C GLY A 40 24.91 -6.44 -5.90
N LEU A 41 23.77 -6.66 -6.57
CA LEU A 41 22.46 -6.20 -6.16
C LEU A 41 21.64 -7.33 -5.55
N LYS A 42 20.62 -6.99 -4.74
CA LYS A 42 19.70 -7.96 -4.13
C LYS A 42 18.27 -7.46 -4.16
N ILE A 43 17.32 -8.40 -4.10
CA ILE A 43 15.89 -8.08 -3.97
C ILE A 43 15.56 -7.84 -2.49
N ILE A 44 14.99 -6.67 -2.19
CA ILE A 44 14.34 -6.38 -0.91
C ILE A 44 12.83 -6.54 -1.10
N GLU A 45 12.22 -7.43 -0.32
CA GLU A 45 10.76 -7.63 -0.36
C GLU A 45 10.07 -6.53 0.45
N VAL A 46 9.13 -5.84 -0.19
CA VAL A 46 8.25 -4.84 0.42
C VAL A 46 6.82 -5.39 0.55
N THR A 47 6.00 -4.73 1.36
CA THR A 47 4.59 -5.11 1.53
C THR A 47 3.85 -5.11 0.18
N ALA A 48 3.30 -6.27 -0.18
CA ALA A 48 2.52 -6.47 -1.41
C ALA A 48 1.11 -5.86 -1.29
N ASP A 49 0.99 -4.55 -1.53
CA ASP A 49 -0.26 -3.80 -1.60
C ASP A 49 -0.26 -2.79 -2.76
N GLY A 50 -1.32 -1.98 -2.87
CA GLY A 50 -1.45 -0.96 -3.91
C GLY A 50 -0.45 0.20 -3.82
N ASN A 51 0.36 0.26 -2.77
CA ASN A 51 1.42 1.24 -2.59
C ASN A 51 2.83 0.62 -2.79
N CYS A 52 2.95 -0.64 -3.22
CA CYS A 52 4.23 -1.35 -3.34
C CYS A 52 5.29 -0.58 -4.14
N PHE A 53 4.88 0.17 -5.17
CA PHE A 53 5.77 1.06 -5.93
C PHE A 53 6.40 2.14 -5.04
N PHE A 54 5.58 2.85 -4.26
CA PHE A 54 6.05 3.91 -3.36
C PHE A 54 6.78 3.35 -2.14
N ARG A 55 6.42 2.14 -1.69
CA ARG A 55 7.15 1.40 -0.64
C ARG A 55 8.56 1.06 -1.08
N ALA A 56 8.73 0.52 -2.30
CA ALA A 56 10.04 0.25 -2.87
C ALA A 56 10.86 1.53 -3.05
N LEU A 57 10.23 2.62 -3.49
CA LEU A 57 10.89 3.93 -3.59
C LEU A 57 11.36 4.46 -2.22
N ALA A 58 10.50 4.36 -1.20
CA ALA A 58 10.81 4.81 0.16
C ALA A 58 11.95 3.99 0.78
N ASP A 59 11.95 2.68 0.61
CA ASP A 59 13.04 1.80 1.04
C ASP A 59 14.36 2.13 0.34
N GLN A 60 14.34 2.40 -0.97
CA GLN A 60 15.57 2.76 -1.70
C GLN A 60 16.15 4.12 -1.29
N LEU A 61 15.33 5.07 -0.87
CA LEU A 61 15.78 6.42 -0.52
C LEU A 61 16.09 6.58 0.98
N GLU A 62 15.33 5.91 1.85
CA GLU A 62 15.40 6.09 3.31
C GLU A 62 15.61 4.78 4.09
N GLY A 63 15.60 3.62 3.43
CA GLY A 63 15.67 2.32 4.09
C GLY A 63 14.41 1.99 4.91
N ASN A 64 13.29 2.67 4.64
CA ASN A 64 12.04 2.50 5.36
C ASN A 64 10.84 2.53 4.42
N GLU A 65 10.21 1.37 4.19
CA GLU A 65 9.03 1.27 3.33
C GLU A 65 7.80 2.02 3.85
N ASP A 66 7.74 2.35 5.15
CA ASP A 66 6.59 3.02 5.77
C ASP A 66 6.48 4.50 5.40
N GLU A 67 7.54 5.09 4.83
CA GLU A 67 7.53 6.46 4.29
C GLU A 67 6.83 6.57 2.92
N HIS A 68 6.17 5.51 2.44
CA HIS A 68 5.54 5.47 1.12
C HIS A 68 4.51 6.60 0.87
N GLU A 69 3.80 7.07 1.90
CA GLU A 69 2.80 8.14 1.76
C GLU A 69 3.44 9.49 1.40
N LYS A 70 4.61 9.78 1.98
CA LYS A 70 5.40 10.99 1.71
C LYS A 70 5.71 11.07 0.22
N TYR A 71 6.25 10.00 -0.35
CA TYR A 71 6.63 9.93 -1.76
C TYR A 71 5.42 9.95 -2.70
N ARG A 72 4.34 9.26 -2.35
CA ARG A 72 3.09 9.33 -3.12
C ARG A 72 2.58 10.77 -3.22
N ASN A 73 2.52 11.48 -2.09
CA ASN A 73 2.06 12.86 -2.05
C ASN A 73 2.99 13.82 -2.81
N MET A 74 4.31 13.61 -2.70
CA MET A 74 5.30 14.39 -3.46
C MET A 74 5.12 14.24 -4.97
N VAL A 75 4.97 13.01 -5.46
CA VAL A 75 4.77 12.74 -6.90
C VAL A 75 3.47 13.34 -7.40
N VAL A 76 2.36 13.19 -6.66
CA VAL A 76 1.07 13.77 -7.04
C VAL A 76 1.14 15.30 -7.10
N ARG A 77 1.73 15.95 -6.10
CA ARG A 77 1.94 17.42 -6.08
C ARG A 77 2.87 17.89 -7.20
N TRP A 78 3.78 17.04 -7.67
CA TRP A 78 4.68 17.41 -8.76
C TRP A 78 3.97 17.32 -10.12
N LEU A 79 3.02 16.39 -10.28
CA LEU A 79 2.26 16.19 -11.52
C LEU A 79 1.08 17.16 -11.69
N PHE A 80 0.52 17.68 -10.61
CA PHE A 80 -0.67 18.54 -10.58
C PHE A 80 -0.41 19.82 -9.78
#